data_AF-A0A0B6EV29-F1
#
_entry.id   AF-A0A0B6EV29-F1
#
_cell.length_a   1.000
_cell.length_b   1.000
_cell.length_c   1.000
_cell.angle_alpha   90.00
_cell.angle_beta   90.00
_cell.angle_gamma   90.00
#
_symmetry.space_group_name_H-M   'P 1'
#
loop_
_entity.id
_entity.type
_entity.pdbx_description
1 polymer ?
#
loop_
_entity_poly.entity_id
_entity_poly.type
_entity_poly.pdbx_seq_one_letter_code
_entity_poly.pdbx_strand_id
1 'polypeptide(L)' 'MIDQRDLAQEQREAAARDKADGWVSVFLQWIPLMLIVVVVITALWLGMFYIEHGTLDITQEIVNPFITQ' A
#
# COMPACT_ATOMS: atom_id res chain seq x y z
N MET A 1 -14.53 48.36 11.33
CA MET A 1 -13.15 48.38 10.82
C MET A 1 -12.57 47.05 11.27
N ILE A 2 -12.40 46.09 10.35
CA ILE A 2 -11.89 44.75 10.70
C ILE A 2 -10.41 44.93 11.06
N ASP A 3 -10.02 44.55 12.27
CA ASP A 3 -8.67 44.76 12.79
C ASP A 3 -7.71 43.82 12.05
N GLN A 4 -6.48 44.26 11.73
CA GLN A 4 -5.54 43.43 10.96
C GLN A 4 -5.20 42.10 11.66
N ARG A 5 -5.41 42.04 12.98
CA ARG A 5 -5.25 40.83 13.80
C ARG A 5 -6.33 39.80 13.51
N ASP A 6 -7.57 40.23 13.26
CA ASP A 6 -8.70 39.34 12.95
C ASP A 6 -8.47 38.66 11.60
N LEU A 7 -8.01 39.41 10.59
CA LEU A 7 -7.64 38.87 9.27
C LEU A 7 -6.49 37.85 9.34
N ALA A 8 -5.50 38.10 10.20
CA ALA A 8 -4.37 37.18 10.37
C ALA A 8 -4.77 35.90 11.12
N GLN A 9 -5.74 35.97 12.03
CA GLN A 9 -6.31 34.79 12.70
C GLN A 9 -7.20 33.99 11.74
N GLU A 10 -8.07 34.64 10.97
CA GLU A 10 -8.89 33.97 9.95
C GLU A 10 -8.02 33.25 8.91
N GLN A 11 -6.92 33.85 8.46
CA GLN A 11 -5.99 33.18 7.53
C GLN A 11 -5.30 31.97 8.15
N ARG A 12 -4.96 32.01 9.45
CA ARG A 12 -4.37 30.87 10.15
C ARG A 12 -5.38 29.75 10.37
N GLU A 13 -6.62 30.09 10.71
CA GLU A 13 -7.70 29.12 10.85
C GLU A 13 -8.10 28.51 9.50
N ALA A 14 -8.14 29.30 8.44
CA ALA A 14 -8.34 28.81 7.07
C ALA A 14 -7.20 27.87 6.64
N ALA A 15 -5.94 28.24 6.88
CA ALA A 15 -4.79 27.40 6.56
C ALA A 15 -4.71 26.12 7.41
N ALA A 16 -5.23 26.14 8.65
CA ALA A 16 -5.34 24.96 9.49
C ALA A 16 -6.46 24.01 9.02
N ARG A 17 -7.59 24.55 8.57
CA ARG A 17 -8.69 23.78 7.97
C ARG A 17 -8.28 23.14 6.64
N ASP A 18 -7.60 23.89 5.77
CA ASP A 18 -7.14 23.41 4.46
C ASP A 18 -6.11 22.26 4.58
N LYS A 19 -5.26 22.29 5.61
CA LYS A 19 -4.34 21.18 5.93
C LYS A 19 -5.05 19.92 6.42
N ALA A 20 -6.24 20.04 7.02
CA ALA A 20 -6.96 18.90 7.58
C ALA A 20 -7.79 18.14 6.54
N ASP A 21 -8.20 18.78 5.44
CA ASP A 21 -9.05 18.15 4.41
C ASP A 21 -8.28 17.30 3.39
N GLY A 22 -6.95 17.41 3.33
CA GLY A 22 -6.15 16.78 2.26
C GLY A 22 -5.75 15.32 2.47
N TRP A 23 -5.85 14.74 3.67
CA TRP A 23 -5.25 13.43 3.94
C TRP A 23 -6.08 12.25 3.41
N VAL A 24 -7.41 12.41 3.31
CA VAL A 24 -8.31 11.32 2.90
C VAL A 24 -8.10 10.96 1.44
N SER A 25 -7.94 11.93 0.55
CA SER A 25 -7.67 11.69 -0.88
C SER A 25 -6.32 10.99 -1.08
N VAL A 26 -5.30 11.41 -0.33
CA VAL A 26 -4.00 10.73 -0.29
C VAL A 26 -4.18 9.30 0.23
N PHE A 27 -4.87 9.08 1.34
CA PHE A 27 -5.10 7.73 1.85
C PHE A 27 -5.83 6.82 0.84
N LEU A 28 -6.88 7.31 0.20
CA LEU A 28 -7.62 6.58 -0.83
C LEU A 28 -6.74 6.23 -2.04
N GLN A 29 -5.82 7.13 -2.43
CA GLN A 29 -4.86 6.88 -3.50
C GLN A 29 -3.93 5.68 -3.22
N TRP A 30 -3.64 5.39 -1.94
CA TRP A 30 -2.77 4.28 -1.55
C TRP A 30 -3.49 2.94 -1.43
N ILE A 31 -4.84 2.91 -1.39
CA ILE A 31 -5.62 1.66 -1.25
C ILE A 31 -5.24 0.61 -2.30
N PRO A 32 -5.11 0.93 -3.60
CA PRO A 32 -4.72 -0.07 -4.61
C PRO A 32 -3.37 -0.72 -4.30
N LEU A 33 -2.39 0.08 -3.85
CA LEU A 33 -1.06 -0.44 -3.50
C LEU A 33 -1.12 -1.33 -2.25
N MET A 34 -1.88 -0.93 -1.24
CA MET A 34 -2.08 -1.74 -0.02
C MET A 34 -2.71 -3.10 -0.33
N LEU A 35 -3.69 -3.15 -1.24
CA LEU A 35 -4.30 -4.41 -1.68
C LEU A 35 -3.28 -5.32 -2.37
N ILE A 36 -2.45 -4.77 -3.27
CA ILE A 36 -1.38 -5.53 -3.94
C ILE A 36 -0.39 -6.07 -2.91
N VAL A 37 0.04 -5.25 -1.95
CA VAL A 37 0.98 -5.64 -0.90
C VAL A 37 0.41 -6.80 -0.06
N VAL A 38 -0.87 -6.74 0.31
CA VAL A 38 -1.53 -7.82 1.05
C VAL A 38 -1.52 -9.12 0.25
N VAL A 39 -1.84 -9.08 -1.05
CA VAL A 39 -1.82 -10.26 -1.92
C VAL A 39 -0.40 -10.85 -2.01
N VAL A 40 0.61 -10.00 -2.23
CA VAL A 40 2.01 -10.45 -2.36
C VAL A 40 2.50 -11.07 -1.05
N ILE A 41 2.28 -10.42 0.10
CA ILE A 41 2.70 -10.95 1.39
C ILE A 41 2.02 -12.28 1.69
N THR A 42 0.72 -12.39 1.41
CA THR A 42 -0.04 -13.63 1.61
C THR A 42 0.51 -14.75 0.72
N ALA A 43 0.80 -14.46 -0.55
CA ALA A 43 1.37 -15.43 -1.48
C ALA A 43 2.76 -15.91 -1.01
N LEU A 44 3.61 -15.00 -0.53
CA LEU A 44 4.93 -15.35 0.02
C LEU A 44 4.80 -16.21 1.28
N TRP A 45 3.90 -15.84 2.19
CA TRP A 45 3.67 -16.59 3.42
C TRP A 45 3.16 -18.00 3.15
N LEU A 46 2.18 -18.13 2.25
CA LEU A 46 1.69 -19.45 1.81
C LEU A 46 2.77 -20.25 1.08
N GLY A 47 3.57 -19.60 0.23
CA GLY A 47 4.70 -20.25 -0.44
C GLY A 47 5.67 -20.88 0.55
N MET A 48 6.08 -20.13 1.58
CA MET A 48 6.92 -20.65 2.66
C MET A 48 6.24 -21.80 3.41
N PHE A 49 4.97 -21.65 3.78
CA PHE A 49 4.20 -22.69 4.46
C PHE A 49 4.21 -24.01 3.66
N TYR A 50 3.96 -23.96 2.35
CA TYR A 50 3.93 -25.15 1.51
C TYR A 50 5.32 -25.78 1.27
N ILE A 51 6.38 -24.97 1.29
CA ILE A 51 7.78 -25.45 1.27
C ILE A 51 8.07 -26.23 2.55
N GLU A 52 7.75 -25.67 3.71
CA GLU A 52 7.99 -26.31 5.02
C GLU A 52 7.22 -27.62 5.19
N HIS A 53 6.00 -27.69 4.64
CA HIS A 53 5.18 -28.91 4.67
C HIS A 53 5.53 -29.92 3.56
N GLY A 54 6.55 -29.64 2.74
CA GLY A 54 7.06 -30.55 1.71
C GLY A 54 6.14 -30.71 0.49
N THR A 55 5.09 -29.90 0.39
CA THR A 55 4.12 -29.92 -0.72
C THR A 55 4.54 -29.08 -1.93
N LEU A 56 5.45 -28.12 -1.72
CA LEU A 56 6.02 -27.28 -2.77
C LEU A 56 7.54 -27.46 -2.74
N ASP A 57 8.08 -28.24 -3.70
CA ASP A 57 9.52 -28.44 -3.82
C ASP A 57 10.13 -27.42 -4.79
N ILE A 58 10.87 -26.47 -4.24
CA ILE A 58 11.56 -25.41 -4.99
C ILE A 58 12.99 -25.79 -5.40
N THR A 59 13.46 -26.99 -5.04
CA THR A 59 14.83 -27.46 -5.31
C THR A 59 14.93 -28.26 -6.60
N GLN A 60 13.79 -28.69 -7.16
CA GLN A 60 13.77 -29.43 -8.41
C GLN A 60 14.07 -28.52 -9.59
N GLU A 61 14.80 -29.06 -10.55
CA GLU A 61 15.00 -28.39 -11.83
C GLU A 61 13.65 -28.22 -12.53
N ILE A 62 13.36 -27.00 -12.99
CA ILE A 62 12.13 -26.72 -13.74
C ILE A 62 12.32 -27.28 -15.16
N VAL A 63 11.99 -28.56 -15.32
CA VAL A 63 12.05 -29.25 -16.61
C VAL A 63 10.71 -29.10 -17.31
N ASN A 64 10.70 -28.62 -18.56
CA ASN A 64 9.50 -28.62 -19.37
C ASN A 64 9.29 -30.04 -19.94
N PRO A 65 8.23 -30.77 -19.53
CA PRO A 65 8.01 -32.14 -19.98
C PRO A 65 7.68 -32.25 -21.48
N PHE A 66 7.46 -31.13 -22.17
CA PHE A 66 7.09 -31.06 -23.58
C PHE A 66 8.21 -30.56 -24.50
N ILE A 67 9.37 -30.17 -23.95
CA ILE A 67 10.56 -29.81 -24.73
C ILE A 67 11.59 -30.91 -24.50
N THR A 68 11.43 -32.03 -25.21
CA THR A 68 12.49 -33.02 -25.38
C THR A 68 13.37 -32.57 -26.54
N GLN A 69 14.70 -32.54 -26.33
CA GLN A 69 15.65 -32.48 -27.44
C GLN A 69 15.51 -33.69 -28.36
#